data_AF-A0A960G3D7-F1
#
_entry.id   AF-A0A960G3D7-F1
#
_cell.length_a   1.000
_cell.length_b   1.000
_cell.length_c   1.000
_cell.angle_alpha   90.00
_cell.angle_beta   90.00
_cell.angle_gamma   90.00
#
_symmetry.space_group_name_H-M   'P 1'
#
loop_
_entity.id
_entity.type
_entity.pdbx_description
1 polymer ?
#
loop_
_entity_poly.entity_id
_entity_poly.type
_entity_poly.pdbx_seq_one_letter_code
_entity_poly.pdbx_strand_id
1 'polypeptide(L)'
;MTTDESALLAAYDEQLREAAEFAGAHEVTRHGPLWWGLFGHGGFCSYRDLAGAEGEEVDALIAATVTHFRDDTPVGEFEWKTRGHDTPADLGERLVAHGLVAEDRETVMIGEARLLAVEVTLPDGIVVRRAGVGGDLYDDVRRASQMQESVFGKGRGSDPDELSSNLALRPELGGLWVAEADGEVVSAGRLTVVEGTEFA
;
A
#
# COMPACT_ATOMS: atom_id res chain seq x y z
N MET A 1 14.82 1.82 -19.00
CA MET A 1 14.13 2.71 -18.05
C MET A 1 15.01 3.92 -17.83
N THR A 2 14.40 5.09 -17.67
CA THR A 2 15.11 6.30 -17.29
C THR A 2 15.27 6.27 -15.77
N THR A 3 16.49 6.48 -15.27
CA THR A 3 16.77 6.64 -13.82
C THR A 3 16.63 8.10 -13.38
N ASP A 4 16.07 8.96 -14.23
CA ASP A 4 15.81 10.35 -13.88
C ASP A 4 14.70 10.41 -12.82
N GLU A 5 14.96 11.11 -11.72
CA GLU A 5 14.07 11.21 -10.57
C GLU A 5 12.69 11.76 -10.98
N SER A 6 12.65 12.78 -11.83
CA SER A 6 11.39 13.38 -12.28
C SER A 6 10.57 12.42 -13.14
N ALA A 7 11.23 11.61 -13.98
CA ALA A 7 10.57 10.57 -14.76
C ALA A 7 10.03 9.43 -13.88
N LEU A 8 10.77 9.01 -12.85
CA LEU A 8 10.31 7.99 -11.91
C LEU A 8 9.13 8.49 -11.07
N LEU A 9 9.17 9.74 -10.63
CA LEU A 9 8.07 10.37 -9.91
C LEU A 9 6.81 10.47 -10.77
N ALA A 10 6.96 10.92 -12.03
CA ALA A 10 5.84 10.99 -12.97
C ALA A 10 5.23 9.60 -13.25
N ALA A 11 6.06 8.57 -13.42
CA ALA A 11 5.59 7.20 -13.60
C ALA A 11 4.83 6.69 -12.36
N TYR A 12 5.30 7.01 -11.15
CA TYR A 12 4.59 6.69 -9.91
C TYR A 12 3.22 7.36 -9.87
N ASP A 13 3.17 8.67 -10.11
CA ASP A 13 1.92 9.43 -10.06
C ASP A 13 0.92 8.96 -11.13
N GLU A 14 1.40 8.62 -12.34
CA GLU A 14 0.54 8.18 -13.44
C GLU A 14 0.03 6.74 -13.30
N GLN A 15 0.88 5.83 -12.82
CA GLN A 15 0.62 4.39 -12.89
C GLN A 15 0.16 3.79 -11.56
N LEU A 16 0.56 4.37 -10.42
CA LEU A 16 0.29 3.81 -9.10
C LEU A 16 -0.73 4.59 -8.27
N ARG A 17 -1.08 5.83 -8.66
CA ARG A 17 -2.17 6.57 -8.01
C ARG A 17 -3.50 6.22 -8.67
N GLU A 18 -4.59 6.49 -7.97
CA GLU A 18 -5.96 6.19 -8.42
C GLU A 18 -6.26 4.68 -8.41
N ALA A 19 -6.81 4.12 -9.50
CA ALA A 19 -7.41 2.80 -9.53
C ALA A 19 -6.51 1.68 -8.96
N ALA A 20 -5.19 1.78 -9.12
CA ALA A 20 -4.24 0.82 -8.57
C ALA A 20 -4.27 0.75 -7.02
N GLU A 21 -4.51 1.87 -6.34
CA GLU A 21 -4.57 1.94 -4.87
C GLU A 21 -5.88 1.36 -4.31
N PHE A 22 -6.90 1.22 -5.15
CA PHE A 22 -8.22 0.71 -4.76
C PHE A 22 -8.40 -0.78 -5.06
N ALA A 23 -7.34 -1.48 -5.46
CA ALA A 23 -7.36 -2.93 -5.58
C ALA A 23 -7.72 -3.57 -4.22
N GLY A 24 -8.79 -4.35 -4.19
CA GLY A 24 -9.32 -4.97 -2.96
C GLY A 24 -10.35 -4.14 -2.20
N ALA A 25 -10.66 -2.92 -2.63
CA ALA A 25 -11.77 -2.15 -2.08
C ALA A 25 -13.11 -2.84 -2.39
N HIS A 26 -14.02 -2.86 -1.42
CA HIS A 26 -15.38 -3.37 -1.59
C HIS A 26 -16.28 -2.40 -2.36
N GLU A 27 -16.01 -1.10 -2.19
CA GLU A 27 -16.70 -0.01 -2.88
C GLU A 27 -15.70 1.07 -3.24
N VAL A 28 -15.88 1.67 -4.42
CA VAL A 28 -15.07 2.78 -4.90
C VAL A 28 -15.98 3.83 -5.55
N THR A 29 -15.89 5.07 -5.06
CA THR A 29 -16.67 6.21 -5.53
C THR A 29 -15.74 7.38 -5.91
N ARG A 30 -16.07 8.10 -6.97
CA ARG A 30 -15.35 9.31 -7.40
C ARG A 30 -16.06 10.56 -6.90
N HIS A 31 -15.29 11.51 -6.38
CA HIS A 31 -15.77 12.85 -6.01
C HIS A 31 -14.82 13.92 -6.54
N GLY A 32 -15.15 14.47 -7.71
CA GLY A 32 -14.25 15.38 -8.43
C GLY A 32 -12.90 14.70 -8.71
N PRO A 33 -11.77 15.28 -8.28
CA PRO A 33 -10.45 14.66 -8.44
C PRO A 33 -10.20 13.49 -7.47
N LEU A 34 -10.99 13.35 -6.41
CA LEU A 34 -10.78 12.37 -5.36
C LEU A 34 -11.38 11.02 -5.70
N TRP A 35 -10.76 9.98 -5.15
CA TRP A 35 -11.28 8.63 -5.04
C TRP A 35 -11.55 8.33 -3.56
N TRP A 36 -12.72 7.77 -3.28
CA TRP A 36 -13.11 7.26 -1.97
C TRP A 36 -13.31 5.76 -2.09
N GLY A 37 -12.71 5.02 -1.17
CA GLY A 37 -12.77 3.56 -1.13
C GLY A 37 -13.18 3.07 0.24
N LEU A 38 -13.89 1.95 0.26
CA LEU A 38 -14.19 1.20 1.48
C LEU A 38 -13.44 -0.12 1.46
N PHE A 39 -12.61 -0.34 2.47
CA PHE A 39 -11.88 -1.58 2.70
C PHE A 39 -12.35 -2.24 3.99
N GLY A 40 -11.96 -3.50 4.21
CA GLY A 40 -12.22 -4.20 5.46
C GLY A 40 -11.64 -3.51 6.71
N HIS A 41 -10.64 -2.62 6.54
CA HIS A 41 -9.99 -1.88 7.61
C HIS A 41 -10.49 -0.43 7.80
N GLY A 42 -11.31 0.12 6.90
CA GLY A 42 -11.78 1.51 7.02
C GLY A 42 -12.04 2.19 5.68
N GLY A 43 -12.26 3.50 5.74
CA GLY A 43 -12.34 4.37 4.57
C GLY A 43 -10.95 4.77 4.06
N PHE A 44 -10.83 5.04 2.77
CA PHE A 44 -9.58 5.49 2.16
C PHE A 44 -9.85 6.55 1.11
N CYS A 45 -9.15 7.68 1.21
CA CYS A 45 -9.15 8.74 0.21
C CYS A 45 -7.77 8.88 -0.42
N SER A 46 -7.73 8.85 -1.74
CA SER A 46 -6.54 9.17 -2.53
C SER A 46 -6.93 9.89 -3.83
N TYR A 47 -5.94 10.41 -4.53
CA TYR A 47 -6.06 11.24 -5.72
C TYR A 47 -4.70 11.25 -6.42
N ARG A 48 -4.68 11.63 -7.70
CA ARG A 48 -3.44 11.90 -8.45
C ARG A 48 -2.99 13.35 -8.27
N ASP A 49 -3.91 14.26 -8.49
CA ASP A 49 -3.79 15.70 -8.27
C ASP A 49 -5.17 16.23 -7.83
N LEU A 50 -5.23 17.48 -7.38
CA LEU A 50 -6.49 18.13 -6.97
C LEU A 50 -7.15 18.89 -8.14
N ALA A 51 -6.86 18.54 -9.39
CA ALA A 51 -7.37 19.17 -10.60
C ALA A 51 -7.22 20.70 -10.65
N GLY A 52 -6.16 21.22 -10.03
CA GLY A 52 -5.90 22.66 -9.94
C GLY A 52 -6.75 23.41 -8.92
N ALA A 53 -7.45 22.71 -8.02
CA ALA A 53 -8.18 23.34 -6.93
C ALA A 53 -7.22 24.13 -6.02
N GLU A 54 -7.62 25.35 -5.66
CA GLU A 54 -6.84 26.24 -4.80
C GLU A 54 -7.74 26.87 -3.72
N GLY A 55 -7.13 27.29 -2.60
CA GLY A 55 -7.82 28.02 -1.54
C GLY A 55 -9.06 27.28 -1.02
N GLU A 56 -10.21 27.97 -1.03
CA GLU A 56 -11.48 27.44 -0.51
C GLU A 56 -11.98 26.20 -1.26
N GLU A 57 -11.57 25.97 -2.52
CA GLU A 57 -11.95 24.77 -3.27
C GLU A 57 -11.33 23.51 -2.67
N VAL A 58 -10.08 23.61 -2.19
CA VAL A 58 -9.41 22.50 -1.49
C VAL A 58 -10.11 22.22 -0.17
N ASP A 59 -10.44 23.26 0.59
CA ASP A 59 -11.14 23.11 1.88
C ASP A 59 -12.54 22.49 1.69
N ALA A 60 -13.22 22.82 0.58
CA ALA A 60 -14.50 22.21 0.22
C ALA A 60 -14.36 20.70 -0.09
N LEU A 61 -13.31 20.29 -0.82
CA LEU A 61 -13.02 18.88 -1.10
C LEU A 61 -12.72 18.08 0.17
N ILE A 62 -11.96 18.67 1.10
CA ILE A 62 -11.65 18.06 2.40
C ILE A 62 -12.93 17.91 3.23
N ALA A 63 -13.72 18.98 3.34
CA ALA A 63 -14.97 18.97 4.09
C ALA A 63 -15.95 17.92 3.55
N ALA A 64 -16.11 17.83 2.22
CA ALA A 64 -16.97 16.85 1.58
C ALA A 64 -16.52 15.41 1.88
N THR A 65 -15.21 15.14 1.87
CA THR A 65 -14.65 13.82 2.18
C THR A 65 -14.88 13.43 3.64
N VAL A 66 -14.65 14.36 4.57
CA VAL A 66 -14.93 14.13 6.00
C VAL A 66 -16.41 13.83 6.22
N THR A 67 -17.31 14.61 5.60
CA THR A 67 -18.76 14.37 5.67
C THR A 67 -19.12 13.01 5.09
N HIS A 68 -18.57 12.64 3.93
CA HIS A 68 -18.87 11.36 3.29
C HIS A 68 -18.55 10.18 4.21
N PHE A 69 -17.31 10.07 4.70
CA PHE A 69 -16.94 8.93 5.54
C PHE A 69 -17.68 8.93 6.89
N ARG A 70 -17.97 10.11 7.46
CA ARG A 70 -18.67 10.22 8.74
C ARG A 70 -20.16 9.91 8.66
N ASP A 71 -20.85 10.43 7.64
CA ASP A 71 -22.32 10.47 7.59
C ASP A 71 -22.91 9.44 6.62
N ASP A 72 -22.17 9.08 5.57
CA ASP A 72 -22.69 8.26 4.46
C ASP A 72 -22.14 6.82 4.45
N THR A 73 -21.20 6.48 5.35
CA THR A 73 -20.55 5.15 5.38
C THR A 73 -20.55 4.55 6.79
N PRO A 74 -20.43 3.21 6.93
CA PRO A 74 -20.43 2.56 8.24
C PRO A 74 -19.04 2.48 8.90
N VAL A 75 -18.00 3.06 8.30
CA VAL A 75 -16.62 2.93 8.81
C VAL A 75 -16.40 3.80 10.05
N GLY A 76 -15.53 3.34 10.95
CA GLY A 76 -15.18 4.09 12.16
C GLY A 76 -14.12 5.18 11.95
N GLU A 77 -13.30 5.02 10.90
CA GLU A 77 -12.20 5.91 10.54
C GLU A 77 -11.89 5.83 9.04
N PHE A 78 -11.20 6.84 8.53
CA PHE A 78 -10.68 6.84 7.17
C PHE A 78 -9.28 7.46 7.11
N GLU A 79 -8.48 7.04 6.15
CA GLU A 79 -7.18 7.63 5.83
C GLU A 79 -7.28 8.54 4.60
N TRP A 80 -6.60 9.68 4.62
CA TRP A 80 -6.33 10.50 3.43
C TRP A 80 -4.84 10.41 3.08
N LYS A 81 -4.51 9.73 1.97
CA LYS A 81 -3.11 9.53 1.58
C LYS A 81 -2.55 10.75 0.85
N THR A 82 -1.61 11.45 1.49
CA THR A 82 -0.88 12.59 0.91
C THR A 82 0.53 12.20 0.48
N ARG A 83 1.10 12.94 -0.47
CA ARG A 83 2.51 12.84 -0.90
C ARG A 83 3.19 14.18 -0.68
N GLY A 84 4.48 14.14 -0.33
CA GLY A 84 5.25 15.34 -0.01
C GLY A 84 5.40 16.33 -1.17
N HIS A 85 5.16 15.87 -2.41
CA HIS A 85 5.17 16.69 -3.63
C HIS A 85 3.77 17.11 -4.10
N ASP A 86 2.72 16.80 -3.35
CA ASP A 86 1.36 17.22 -3.70
C ASP A 86 1.20 18.76 -3.62
N THR A 87 0.28 19.27 -4.42
CA THR A 87 -0.14 20.68 -4.40
C THR A 87 -1.59 20.81 -3.94
N PRO A 88 -1.94 21.85 -3.16
CA PRO A 88 -1.06 22.92 -2.67
C PRO A 88 -0.13 22.45 -1.54
N ALA A 89 0.99 23.14 -1.35
CA ALA A 89 2.01 22.76 -0.36
C ALA A 89 1.51 22.82 1.10
N ASP A 90 0.42 23.55 1.36
CA ASP A 90 -0.25 23.66 2.66
C ASP A 90 -1.35 22.61 2.86
N LEU A 91 -1.52 21.63 1.96
CA LEU A 91 -2.57 20.61 2.03
C LEU A 91 -2.58 19.85 3.37
N GLY A 92 -1.41 19.49 3.89
CA GLY A 92 -1.31 18.84 5.20
C GLY A 92 -1.87 19.70 6.33
N GLU A 93 -1.57 21.00 6.34
CA GLU A 93 -2.08 21.95 7.34
C GLU A 93 -3.60 22.11 7.24
N ARG A 94 -4.14 22.12 6.01
CA ARG A 94 -5.59 22.16 5.76
C ARG A 94 -6.28 20.92 6.26
N LEU A 95 -5.75 19.72 5.99
CA LEU A 95 -6.32 18.47 6.50
C LEU A 95 -6.40 18.47 8.03
N VAL A 96 -5.36 18.96 8.71
CA VAL A 96 -5.37 19.12 10.18
C VAL A 96 -6.41 20.14 10.64
N ALA A 97 -6.56 21.27 9.95
CA ALA A 97 -7.60 22.25 10.27
C ALA A 97 -9.03 21.68 10.15
N HIS A 98 -9.22 20.65 9.33
CA HIS A 98 -10.47 19.90 9.18
C HIS A 98 -10.60 18.69 10.13
N GLY A 99 -9.68 18.54 11.08
CA GLY A 99 -9.75 17.54 12.15
C GLY A 99 -9.10 16.19 11.84
N LEU A 100 -8.39 16.06 10.72
CA LEU A 100 -7.53 14.90 10.49
C LEU A 100 -6.26 14.99 11.35
N VAL A 101 -5.66 13.85 11.63
CA VAL A 101 -4.40 13.76 12.38
C VAL A 101 -3.34 13.16 11.45
N ALA A 102 -2.19 13.83 11.33
CA ALA A 102 -1.08 13.30 10.56
C ALA A 102 -0.47 12.08 11.27
N GLU A 103 -0.34 10.98 10.53
CA GLU A 103 0.42 9.81 10.96
C GLU A 103 1.93 9.98 10.73
N ASP A 104 2.70 8.98 11.13
CA ASP A 104 4.13 8.94 10.90
C ASP A 104 4.45 9.00 9.40
N ARG A 105 5.49 9.76 9.05
CA ARG A 105 5.89 9.94 7.66
C ARG A 105 6.50 8.65 7.10
N GLU A 106 5.92 8.17 6.00
CA GLU A 106 6.45 7.08 5.20
C GLU A 106 7.32 7.59 4.04
N THR A 107 8.18 6.74 3.48
CA THR A 107 9.02 7.07 2.31
C THR A 107 8.83 6.03 1.22
N VAL A 108 8.42 6.49 0.03
CA VAL A 108 8.36 5.66 -1.17
C VAL A 108 9.74 5.62 -1.81
N MET A 109 10.26 4.43 -2.04
CA MET A 109 11.51 4.21 -2.78
C MET A 109 11.21 3.62 -4.15
N ILE A 110 11.75 4.24 -5.20
CA ILE A 110 11.56 3.80 -6.58
C ILE A 110 12.94 3.64 -7.22
N GLY A 111 13.14 2.54 -7.93
CA GLY A 111 14.39 2.28 -8.63
C GLY A 111 14.32 1.03 -9.48
N GLU A 112 15.38 0.81 -10.27
CA GLU A 112 15.45 -0.35 -11.14
C GLU A 112 15.67 -1.64 -10.35
N ALA A 113 14.68 -2.53 -10.34
CA ALA A 113 14.74 -3.80 -9.61
C ALA A 113 15.95 -4.67 -9.98
N ARG A 114 16.46 -4.58 -11.22
CA ARG A 114 17.67 -5.32 -11.66
C ARG A 114 18.91 -4.99 -10.84
N LEU A 115 18.97 -3.80 -10.21
CA LEU A 115 20.08 -3.41 -9.35
C LEU A 115 20.04 -4.10 -7.99
N LEU A 116 18.88 -4.63 -7.60
CA LEU A 116 18.69 -5.42 -6.39
C LEU A 116 18.90 -6.93 -6.62
N ALA A 117 19.01 -7.37 -7.88
CA ALA A 117 19.26 -8.76 -8.25
C ALA A 117 20.74 -9.12 -8.09
N VAL A 118 21.21 -9.14 -6.84
CA VAL A 118 22.59 -9.43 -6.46
C VAL A 118 22.67 -10.72 -5.65
N GLU A 119 23.83 -11.37 -5.69
CA GLU A 119 24.09 -12.48 -4.76
C GLU A 119 24.24 -11.93 -3.34
N VAL A 120 23.44 -12.46 -2.43
CA VAL A 120 23.50 -12.14 -1.00
C VAL A 120 23.98 -13.38 -0.26
N THR A 121 25.07 -13.25 0.49
CA THR A 121 25.51 -14.31 1.40
C THR A 121 24.61 -14.27 2.63
N LEU A 122 23.87 -15.36 2.86
CA LEU A 122 23.02 -15.49 4.04
C LEU A 122 23.87 -15.90 5.27
N PRO A 123 23.53 -15.44 6.48
CA PRO A 123 24.13 -15.95 7.71
C PRO A 123 23.91 -17.46 7.86
N ASP A 124 24.85 -18.14 8.53
CA ASP A 124 24.71 -19.56 8.83
C ASP A 124 23.39 -19.86 9.56
N GLY A 125 22.70 -20.92 9.14
CA GLY A 125 21.41 -21.32 9.71
C GLY A 125 20.20 -20.56 9.17
N ILE A 126 20.38 -19.52 8.35
CA ILE A 126 19.29 -18.81 7.69
C ILE A 126 19.01 -19.39 6.31
N VAL A 127 17.74 -19.71 6.07
CA VAL A 127 17.26 -20.14 4.75
C VAL A 127 16.19 -19.16 4.27
N VAL A 128 16.39 -18.58 3.08
CA VAL A 128 15.36 -17.79 2.40
C VAL A 128 14.73 -18.63 1.31
N ARG A 129 13.40 -18.75 1.32
CA ARG A 129 12.64 -19.46 0.28
C ARG A 129 11.32 -18.77 -0.01
N ARG A 130 10.78 -19.04 -1.20
CA ARG A 130 9.41 -18.63 -1.54
C ARG A 130 8.41 -19.52 -0.81
N ALA A 131 7.36 -18.93 -0.25
CA ALA A 131 6.26 -19.65 0.38
C ALA A 131 5.63 -20.66 -0.61
N GLY A 132 5.24 -21.84 -0.12
CA GLY A 132 4.72 -22.95 -0.91
C GLY A 132 5.78 -23.78 -1.64
N VAL A 133 7.04 -23.35 -1.69
CA VAL A 133 8.14 -24.16 -2.22
C VAL A 133 8.70 -25.02 -1.08
N GLY A 134 8.51 -26.34 -1.20
CA GLY A 134 8.96 -27.31 -0.20
C GLY A 134 8.06 -27.40 1.05
N GLY A 135 6.88 -26.78 1.02
CA GLY A 135 5.92 -26.74 2.11
C GLY A 135 4.51 -26.42 1.63
N ASP A 136 3.58 -26.25 2.56
CA ASP A 136 2.21 -25.82 2.27
C ASP A 136 2.14 -24.28 2.21
N LEU A 137 1.58 -23.74 1.13
CA LEU A 137 1.51 -22.29 0.92
C LEU A 137 0.71 -21.59 2.02
N TYR A 138 -0.41 -22.19 2.44
CA TYR A 138 -1.26 -21.58 3.46
C TYR A 138 -0.56 -21.55 4.81
N ASP A 139 0.07 -22.65 5.21
CA ASP A 139 0.84 -22.70 6.46
C ASP A 139 2.01 -21.71 6.46
N ASP A 140 2.73 -21.57 5.34
CA ASP A 140 3.80 -20.58 5.20
C ASP A 140 3.28 -19.14 5.35
N VAL A 141 2.17 -18.80 4.68
CA VAL A 141 1.53 -17.49 4.80
C VAL A 141 1.08 -17.23 6.24
N ARG A 142 0.43 -18.21 6.87
CA ARG A 142 -0.02 -18.11 8.27
C ARG A 142 1.15 -17.87 9.23
N ARG A 143 2.26 -18.59 9.08
CA ARG A 143 3.47 -18.42 9.91
C ARG A 143 4.12 -17.05 9.68
N ALA A 144 4.18 -16.58 8.44
CA ALA A 144 4.67 -15.24 8.11
C ALA A 144 3.80 -14.14 8.74
N SER A 145 2.47 -14.24 8.62
CA SER A 145 1.55 -13.29 9.23
C SER A 145 1.68 -13.26 10.75
N GLN A 146 1.79 -14.43 11.40
CA GLN A 146 2.00 -14.50 12.85
C GLN A 146 3.31 -13.85 13.30
N MET A 147 4.39 -14.08 12.54
CA MET A 147 5.67 -13.42 12.81
C MET A 147 5.53 -11.89 12.66
N GLN A 148 4.93 -11.40 11.57
CA GLN A 148 4.75 -9.96 11.35
C GLN A 148 3.86 -9.33 12.43
N GLU A 149 2.78 -9.97 12.84
CA GLU A 149 1.92 -9.50 13.94
C GLU A 149 2.66 -9.40 15.27
N SER A 150 3.60 -10.32 15.54
CA SER A 150 4.40 -10.28 16.76
C SER A 150 5.35 -9.07 16.82
N VAL A 151 5.71 -8.51 15.65
CA VAL A 151 6.63 -7.36 15.51
C VAL A 151 5.85 -6.04 15.38
N PHE A 152 4.81 -6.01 14.55
CA PHE A 152 4.09 -4.80 14.16
C PHE A 152 2.72 -4.64 14.84
N GLY A 153 2.27 -5.64 15.61
CA GLY A 153 0.94 -5.68 16.19
C GLY A 153 -0.11 -6.23 15.23
N LYS A 154 -1.34 -6.40 15.75
CA LYS A 154 -2.46 -7.00 15.01
C LYS A 154 -3.08 -6.03 14.00
N GLY A 155 -3.67 -6.57 12.93
CA GLY A 155 -4.54 -5.83 12.00
C GLY A 155 -3.82 -5.00 10.94
N ARG A 156 -2.49 -5.06 10.86
CA ARG A 156 -1.68 -4.34 9.85
C ARG A 156 -1.30 -5.18 8.63
N GLY A 157 -1.60 -6.49 8.66
CA GLY A 157 -1.30 -7.42 7.58
C GLY A 157 -2.54 -7.80 6.76
N SER A 158 -2.32 -8.33 5.56
CA SER A 158 -3.38 -8.97 4.78
C SER A 158 -3.93 -10.20 5.51
N ASP A 159 -5.22 -10.47 5.34
CA ASP A 159 -5.82 -11.71 5.82
C ASP A 159 -5.09 -12.92 5.20
N PRO A 160 -4.68 -13.93 5.99
CA PRO A 160 -3.96 -15.09 5.47
C PRO A 160 -4.73 -15.90 4.42
N ASP A 161 -6.05 -16.02 4.56
CA ASP A 161 -6.89 -16.75 3.60
C ASP A 161 -6.95 -15.99 2.27
N GLU A 162 -7.11 -14.66 2.32
CA GLU A 162 -7.08 -13.81 1.14
C GLU A 162 -5.70 -13.83 0.45
N LEU A 163 -4.63 -13.63 1.22
CA LEU A 163 -3.27 -13.57 0.68
C LEU A 163 -2.85 -14.90 0.03
N SER A 164 -3.07 -16.02 0.72
CA SER A 164 -2.76 -17.34 0.17
C SER A 164 -3.59 -17.67 -1.07
N SER A 165 -4.88 -17.33 -1.07
CA SER A 165 -5.75 -17.51 -2.24
C SER A 165 -5.27 -16.69 -3.44
N ASN A 166 -4.92 -15.42 -3.22
CA ASN A 166 -4.41 -14.54 -4.28
C ASN A 166 -3.08 -15.06 -4.85
N LEU A 167 -2.15 -15.50 -3.99
CA LEU A 167 -0.87 -16.07 -4.43
C LEU A 167 -1.06 -17.40 -5.18
N ALA A 168 -2.05 -18.21 -4.82
CA ALA A 168 -2.35 -19.46 -5.52
C ALA A 168 -3.03 -19.22 -6.88
N LEU A 169 -3.92 -18.23 -6.98
CA LEU A 169 -4.68 -17.92 -8.19
C LEU A 169 -3.86 -17.14 -9.22
N ARG A 170 -3.00 -16.22 -8.76
CA ARG A 170 -2.20 -15.32 -9.61
C ARG A 170 -0.71 -15.35 -9.23
N PRO A 171 -0.03 -16.52 -9.29
CA PRO A 171 1.36 -16.68 -8.86
C PRO A 171 2.37 -15.88 -9.71
N GLU A 172 1.96 -15.36 -10.86
CA GLU A 172 2.73 -14.47 -11.72
C GLU A 172 2.70 -13.00 -11.27
N LEU A 173 1.71 -12.61 -10.45
CA LEU A 173 1.55 -11.24 -9.98
C LEU A 173 2.19 -10.96 -8.63
N GLY A 174 2.88 -11.94 -8.05
CA GLY A 174 3.55 -11.70 -6.78
C GLY A 174 4.07 -12.95 -6.11
N GLY A 175 4.60 -12.75 -4.91
CA GLY A 175 5.13 -13.81 -4.10
C GLY A 175 5.31 -13.37 -2.66
N LEU A 176 5.36 -14.35 -1.77
CA LEU A 176 5.81 -14.20 -0.41
C LEU A 176 7.12 -14.99 -0.25
N TRP A 177 8.12 -14.38 0.34
CA TRP A 177 9.36 -15.03 0.75
C TRP A 177 9.43 -15.03 2.27
N VAL A 178 9.88 -16.15 2.82
CA VAL A 178 10.13 -16.31 4.26
C VAL A 178 11.62 -16.58 4.46
N ALA A 179 12.18 -15.96 5.49
CA ALA A 179 13.48 -16.31 6.04
C ALA A 179 13.24 -17.15 7.30
N GLU A 180 13.85 -18.32 7.36
CA GLU A 180 13.70 -19.27 8.46
C GLU A 180 15.04 -19.49 9.17
N ALA A 181 14.97 -19.63 10.50
CA ALA A 181 16.06 -20.06 11.37
C ALA A 181 15.56 -21.23 12.23
N ASP A 182 16.21 -22.38 12.17
CA ASP A 182 15.80 -23.60 12.90
C ASP A 182 14.31 -23.99 12.74
N GLY A 183 13.73 -23.70 11.57
CA GLY A 183 12.33 -23.99 11.27
C GLY A 183 11.33 -22.94 11.76
N GLU A 184 11.78 -21.80 12.30
CA GLU A 184 10.93 -20.67 12.68
C GLU A 184 11.05 -19.55 11.66
N VAL A 185 9.93 -18.91 11.29
CA VAL A 185 9.95 -17.74 10.41
C VAL A 185 10.44 -16.53 11.21
N VAL A 186 11.57 -15.96 10.79
CA VAL A 186 12.20 -14.80 11.44
C VAL A 186 12.10 -13.52 10.62
N SER A 187 11.78 -13.62 9.32
CA SER A 187 11.50 -12.48 8.45
C SER A 187 10.62 -12.91 7.29
N ALA A 188 9.88 -11.97 6.71
CA ALA A 188 9.06 -12.19 5.54
C ALA A 188 9.01 -10.93 4.67
N GLY A 189 8.92 -11.12 3.36
CA GLY A 189 8.81 -10.05 2.38
C GLY A 189 7.88 -10.44 1.24
N ARG A 190 7.07 -9.47 0.78
CA ARG A 190 6.14 -9.66 -0.33
C ARG A 190 6.59 -8.83 -1.53
N LEU A 191 6.36 -9.37 -2.72
CA LEU A 191 6.44 -8.66 -4.00
C LEU A 191 5.07 -8.69 -4.67
N THR A 192 4.64 -7.58 -5.25
CA THR A 192 3.30 -7.44 -5.85
C THR A 192 3.40 -6.67 -7.16
N VAL A 193 3.35 -7.41 -8.28
CA VAL A 193 3.27 -6.82 -9.61
C VAL A 193 1.93 -6.12 -9.78
N VAL A 194 1.95 -4.84 -10.10
CA VAL A 194 0.73 -4.07 -10.39
C VAL A 194 0.45 -4.18 -11.89
N GLU A 195 -0.61 -4.92 -12.24
CA GLU A 195 -0.96 -5.21 -13.63
C GLU A 195 -1.11 -3.95 -14.47
N GLY A 196 -0.55 -3.96 -15.68
CA GLY A 196 -0.62 -2.84 -16.60
C GLY A 196 0.35 -1.69 -16.30
N THR A 197 1.22 -1.85 -15.29
CA THR A 197 2.21 -0.84 -14.90
C THR A 197 3.64 -1.36 -15.06
N GLU A 198 4.60 -0.45 -14.86
CA GLU A 198 6.02 -0.73 -14.78
C GLU A 198 6.50 -1.11 -13.37
N PHE A 199 5.58 -1.27 -12.40
CA PHE A 199 5.88 -1.42 -10.97
C PHE A 199 5.53 -2.82 -10.43
N ALA A 200 6.28 -3.24 -9.40
CA ALA A 200 6.10 -4.48 -8.66
C ALA A 200 6.48 -4.38 -7.18
#